data_AF-A0A4Y2IG90-F1
#
_entry.id   AF-A0A4Y2IG90-F1
#
_cell.length_a   1.000
_cell.length_b   1.000
_cell.length_c   1.000
_cell.angle_alpha   90.00
_cell.angle_beta   90.00
_cell.angle_gamma   90.00
#
_symmetry.space_group_name_H-M   'P 1'
#
loop_
_entity.id
_entity.type
_entity.pdbx_description
1 polymer ?
#
loop_
_entity_poly.entity_id
_entity_poly.type
_entity_poly.pdbx_seq_one_letter_code
_entity_poly.pdbx_strand_id
1 'polypeptide(L)'
;MRKGHEEIKNRIQSHVGSKVGKIKDYVNSCIERIEEVQSVKREIGGVKGEVERKIEKVEDKVRGKIEKVEQKVQVKIGYLEKMLNELEDRPLNFPFHVVSSANRWNNRVKASQLVASLRGIRDKLTDIRTIENALEARFGDSHLTQFYRTELKTRRQKPGESFQILALDVEAECPQDVRDNLAAQYFVDAIRYEDTQHATRLMDTKDLKSALAYI
;
A
#
# COMPACT_ATOMS: atom_id res chain seq x y z
N MET A 1 -66.02 -95.42 4.04
CA MET A 1 -65.93 -93.95 4.25
C MET A 1 -64.65 -93.50 4.96
N ARG A 2 -64.19 -94.12 6.07
CA ARG A 2 -62.98 -93.65 6.82
C ARG A 2 -61.67 -93.56 6.03
N LYS A 3 -61.37 -94.51 5.13
CA LYS A 3 -60.08 -94.56 4.39
C LYS A 3 -59.86 -93.35 3.46
N GLY A 4 -60.91 -92.89 2.78
CA GLY A 4 -60.84 -91.71 1.90
C GLY A 4 -60.64 -90.39 2.65
N HIS A 5 -61.15 -90.28 3.88
CA HIS A 5 -60.90 -89.11 4.74
C HIS A 5 -59.42 -89.01 5.16
N GLU A 6 -58.77 -90.13 5.45
CA GLU A 6 -57.36 -90.13 5.87
C GLU A 6 -56.41 -89.78 4.71
N GLU A 7 -56.70 -90.23 3.49
CA GLU A 7 -55.93 -89.84 2.29
C GLU A 7 -56.02 -88.34 1.98
N ILE A 8 -57.22 -87.75 2.10
CA ILE A 8 -57.41 -86.30 1.91
C ILE A 8 -56.63 -85.52 2.97
N LYS A 9 -56.69 -85.95 4.23
CA LYS A 9 -55.94 -85.35 5.34
C LYS A 9 -54.43 -85.40 5.12
N ASN A 10 -53.89 -86.55 4.70
CA ASN A 10 -52.46 -86.70 4.40
C ASN A 10 -52.01 -85.80 3.23
N ARG A 11 -52.83 -85.65 2.18
CA ARG A 11 -52.55 -84.73 1.06
C ARG A 11 -52.57 -83.27 1.52
N ILE A 12 -53.54 -82.88 2.34
CA ILE A 12 -53.61 -81.53 2.92
C ILE A 12 -52.37 -81.27 3.79
N GLN A 13 -52.02 -82.20 4.67
CA GLN A 13 -50.86 -82.06 5.56
C GLN A 13 -49.54 -81.95 4.78
N SER A 14 -49.35 -82.76 3.74
CA SER A 14 -48.17 -82.68 2.86
C SER A 14 -48.09 -81.33 2.11
N HIS A 15 -49.22 -80.87 1.53
CA HIS A 15 -49.27 -79.59 0.82
C HIS A 15 -49.02 -78.39 1.74
N VAL A 16 -49.66 -78.40 2.92
CA VAL A 16 -49.44 -77.37 3.95
C VAL A 16 -47.99 -77.40 4.42
N GLY A 17 -47.43 -78.59 4.71
CA GLY A 17 -46.03 -78.75 5.09
C GLY A 17 -45.06 -78.20 4.03
N SER A 18 -45.28 -78.50 2.75
CA SER A 18 -44.46 -77.98 1.65
C SER A 18 -44.54 -76.46 1.52
N LYS A 19 -45.75 -75.88 1.62
CA LYS A 19 -45.93 -74.42 1.58
C LYS A 19 -45.28 -73.73 2.78
N VAL A 20 -45.44 -74.28 3.98
CA VAL A 20 -44.81 -73.77 5.20
C VAL A 20 -43.29 -73.82 5.09
N GLY A 21 -42.73 -74.90 4.52
CA GLY A 21 -41.29 -75.02 4.25
C GLY A 21 -40.78 -73.89 3.35
N LYS A 22 -41.43 -73.67 2.20
CA LYS A 22 -41.06 -72.56 1.27
C LYS A 22 -41.16 -71.18 1.92
N ILE A 23 -42.20 -70.96 2.74
CA ILE A 23 -42.35 -69.70 3.49
C ILE A 23 -41.21 -69.53 4.48
N LYS A 24 -40.82 -70.59 5.20
CA LYS A 24 -39.71 -70.55 6.15
C LYS A 24 -38.38 -70.20 5.47
N ASP A 25 -38.09 -70.80 4.32
CA ASP A 25 -36.87 -70.52 3.56
C ASP A 25 -36.84 -69.06 3.08
N TYR A 26 -37.98 -68.56 2.58
CA TYR A 26 -38.11 -67.16 2.18
C TYR A 26 -37.91 -66.20 3.36
N VAL A 27 -38.54 -66.48 4.51
CA VAL A 27 -38.39 -65.67 5.73
C VAL A 27 -36.95 -65.64 6.20
N ASN A 28 -36.25 -66.78 6.20
CA ASN A 28 -34.83 -66.84 6.57
C ASN A 28 -33.96 -65.99 5.63
N SER A 29 -34.18 -66.09 4.32
CA SER A 29 -33.49 -65.24 3.34
C SER A 29 -33.77 -63.74 3.55
N CYS A 30 -35.00 -63.37 3.94
CA CYS A 30 -35.32 -62.00 4.30
C CYS A 30 -34.59 -61.52 5.56
N ILE A 31 -34.45 -62.38 6.58
CA ILE A 31 -33.74 -62.06 7.83
C ILE A 31 -32.27 -61.77 7.54
N GLU A 32 -31.59 -62.64 6.77
CA GLU A 32 -30.18 -62.45 6.39
C GLU A 32 -29.97 -61.10 5.68
N ARG A 33 -30.85 -60.76 4.73
CA ARG A 33 -30.79 -59.47 4.02
C ARG A 33 -31.02 -58.27 4.95
N ILE A 34 -31.86 -58.40 5.98
CA ILE A 34 -32.09 -57.35 6.97
C ILE A 34 -30.82 -57.12 7.80
N GLU A 35 -30.14 -58.20 8.20
CA GLU A 35 -28.89 -58.12 8.96
C GLU A 35 -27.77 -57.45 8.17
N GLU A 36 -27.64 -57.76 6.87
CA GLU A 36 -26.69 -57.09 5.97
C GLU A 36 -26.94 -55.57 5.90
N VAL A 37 -28.21 -55.17 5.68
CA VAL A 37 -28.59 -53.75 5.63
C VAL A 37 -28.28 -53.03 6.95
N GLN A 38 -28.50 -53.69 8.08
CA GLN A 38 -28.17 -53.14 9.40
C GLN A 38 -26.65 -53.01 9.61
N SER A 39 -25.85 -53.93 9.08
CA SER A 39 -24.38 -53.80 9.10
C SER A 39 -23.92 -52.59 8.29
N VAL A 40 -24.39 -52.47 7.04
CA VAL A 40 -24.07 -51.33 6.17
C VAL A 40 -24.49 -50.01 6.82
N LYS A 41 -25.67 -49.96 7.46
CA LYS A 41 -26.13 -48.77 8.18
C LYS A 41 -25.16 -48.34 9.30
N ARG A 42 -24.56 -49.30 10.04
CA ARG A 42 -23.55 -49.01 11.06
C ARG A 42 -22.27 -48.46 10.45
N GLU A 43 -21.79 -49.07 9.37
CA GLU A 43 -20.60 -48.60 8.65
C GLU A 43 -20.77 -47.18 8.10
N ILE A 44 -21.91 -46.88 7.47
CA ILE A 44 -22.25 -45.52 6.99
C ILE A 44 -22.20 -44.51 8.14
N GLY A 45 -22.70 -44.87 9.33
CA GLY A 45 -22.61 -44.03 10.52
C GLY A 45 -21.16 -43.74 10.93
N GLY A 46 -20.28 -44.74 10.89
CA GLY A 46 -18.85 -44.59 11.16
C GLY A 46 -18.15 -43.70 10.14
N VAL A 47 -18.40 -43.93 8.85
CA VAL A 47 -17.86 -43.10 7.75
C VAL A 47 -18.33 -41.65 7.90
N LYS A 48 -19.62 -41.42 8.20
CA LYS A 48 -20.16 -40.09 8.43
C LYS A 48 -19.40 -39.36 9.54
N GLY A 49 -19.18 -40.01 10.69
CA GLY A 49 -18.44 -39.42 11.81
C GLY A 49 -16.94 -39.21 11.52
N GLU A 50 -16.32 -39.99 10.64
CA GLU A 50 -14.95 -39.73 10.18
C GLU A 50 -14.88 -38.53 9.23
N VAL A 51 -15.85 -38.41 8.33
CA VAL A 51 -15.96 -37.26 7.41
C VAL A 51 -16.15 -35.97 8.20
N GLU A 52 -17.04 -35.95 9.20
CA GLU A 52 -17.27 -34.78 10.07
C GLU A 52 -15.98 -34.34 10.78
N ARG A 53 -15.25 -35.28 11.40
CA ARG A 53 -13.94 -34.98 12.06
C ARG A 53 -12.89 -34.47 11.08
N LYS A 54 -12.87 -34.97 9.84
CA LYS A 54 -11.94 -34.50 8.79
C LYS A 54 -12.27 -33.08 8.35
N ILE A 55 -13.55 -32.74 8.23
CA ILE A 55 -14.02 -31.39 7.89
C ILE A 55 -13.58 -30.41 8.98
N GLU A 56 -13.89 -30.69 10.25
CA GLU A 56 -13.51 -29.84 11.39
C GLU A 56 -12.00 -29.58 11.43
N LYS A 57 -11.17 -30.62 11.26
CA LYS A 57 -9.70 -30.48 11.20
C LYS A 57 -9.23 -29.59 10.06
N VAL A 58 -9.90 -29.63 8.90
CA VAL A 58 -9.57 -28.77 7.76
C VAL A 58 -9.98 -27.34 8.05
N GLU A 59 -11.17 -27.11 8.61
CA GLU A 59 -11.66 -25.79 9.00
C GLU A 59 -10.71 -25.11 10.00
N ASP A 60 -10.29 -25.82 11.04
CA ASP A 60 -9.32 -25.33 12.03
C ASP A 60 -8.00 -24.92 11.39
N LYS A 61 -7.50 -25.75 10.46
CA LYS A 61 -6.25 -25.48 9.75
C LYS A 61 -6.37 -24.27 8.82
N VAL A 62 -7.51 -24.11 8.16
CA VAL A 62 -7.78 -22.96 7.28
C VAL A 62 -7.89 -21.69 8.12
N ARG A 63 -8.66 -21.71 9.21
CA ARG A 63 -8.81 -20.59 10.15
C ARG A 63 -7.45 -20.13 10.68
N GLY A 64 -6.63 -21.05 11.19
CA GLY A 64 -5.29 -20.70 11.70
C GLY A 64 -4.32 -20.16 10.62
N LYS A 65 -4.51 -20.52 9.34
CA LYS A 65 -3.74 -19.92 8.23
C LYS A 65 -4.22 -18.50 7.93
N ILE A 66 -5.53 -18.25 7.96
CA ILE A 66 -6.12 -16.94 7.74
C ILE A 66 -5.64 -15.97 8.82
N GLU A 67 -5.74 -16.34 10.09
CA GLU A 67 -5.28 -15.50 11.22
C GLU A 67 -3.80 -15.12 11.08
N LYS A 68 -2.93 -16.06 10.68
CA LYS A 68 -1.51 -15.77 10.43
C LYS A 68 -1.29 -14.79 9.29
N VAL A 69 -2.10 -14.88 8.23
CA VAL A 69 -2.03 -13.93 7.11
C VAL A 69 -2.51 -12.56 7.54
N GLU A 70 -3.64 -12.49 8.26
CA GLU A 70 -4.19 -11.24 8.79
C GLU A 70 -3.18 -10.53 9.70
N GLN A 71 -2.57 -11.24 10.66
CA GLN A 71 -1.53 -10.67 11.52
C GLN A 71 -0.36 -10.09 10.72
N LYS A 72 0.12 -10.81 9.69
CA LYS A 72 1.21 -10.31 8.83
C LYS A 72 0.81 -9.07 8.04
N VAL A 73 -0.43 -9.02 7.55
CA VAL A 73 -0.96 -7.86 6.83
C VAL A 73 -1.10 -6.67 7.77
N GLN A 74 -1.66 -6.85 8.95
CA GLN A 74 -1.82 -5.81 9.96
C GLN A 74 -0.48 -5.19 10.38
N VAL A 75 0.55 -6.02 10.62
CA VAL A 75 1.90 -5.51 10.95
C VAL A 75 2.48 -4.68 9.81
N LYS A 76 2.31 -5.11 8.55
CA LYS A 76 2.80 -4.36 7.38
C LYS A 76 2.04 -3.05 7.18
N ILE A 77 0.72 -3.05 7.38
CA ILE A 77 -0.10 -1.83 7.33
C ILE A 77 0.40 -0.85 8.38
N GLY A 78 0.59 -1.27 9.63
CA GLY A 78 1.10 -0.38 10.68
C GLY A 78 2.48 0.21 10.37
N TYR A 79 3.38 -0.56 9.76
CA TYR A 79 4.67 -0.04 9.29
C TYR A 79 4.50 1.03 8.19
N LEU A 80 3.63 0.78 7.22
CA LEU A 80 3.35 1.73 6.13
C LEU A 80 2.64 2.99 6.62
N GLU A 81 1.68 2.87 7.53
CA GLU A 81 1.00 4.02 8.16
C GLU A 81 2.01 4.90 8.92
N LYS A 82 2.93 4.28 9.67
CA LYS A 82 4.01 5.01 10.33
C LYS A 82 4.92 5.74 9.34
N MET A 83 5.34 5.06 8.27
CA MET A 83 6.14 5.69 7.21
C MET A 83 5.43 6.85 6.54
N LEU A 84 4.12 6.73 6.32
CA LEU A 84 3.32 7.78 5.70
C LEU A 84 3.23 9.01 6.60
N ASN A 85 2.96 8.81 7.90
CA ASN A 85 2.91 9.90 8.88
C ASN A 85 4.28 10.62 9.00
N GLU A 86 5.39 9.89 9.00
CA GLU A 86 6.74 10.46 9.03
C GLU A 86 7.10 11.29 7.77
N LEU A 87 6.45 10.99 6.64
CA LEU A 87 6.59 11.75 5.39
C LEU A 87 5.66 12.97 5.37
N GLU A 88 4.47 12.88 5.97
CA GLU A 88 3.52 13.99 6.06
C GLU A 88 4.02 15.11 6.97
N ASP A 89 4.69 14.76 8.07
CA ASP A 89 5.23 15.72 9.05
C ASP A 89 6.57 16.40 8.64
N ARG A 90 7.18 16.03 7.50
CA ARG A 90 8.51 16.53 7.08
C ARG A 90 8.43 17.62 6.00
N PRO A 91 9.28 18.66 6.02
CA PRO A 91 9.25 19.74 5.02
C PRO A 91 9.90 19.33 3.67
N LEU A 92 9.96 18.04 3.34
CA LEU A 92 10.28 17.56 1.98
C LEU A 92 9.18 17.95 0.97
N ASN A 93 8.04 18.43 1.46
CA ASN A 93 6.93 18.89 0.64
C ASN A 93 7.16 20.30 0.08
N PHE A 94 8.17 21.08 0.53
CA PHE A 94 8.29 22.47 0.11
C PHE A 94 8.49 22.60 -1.42
N PRO A 95 9.48 21.93 -2.05
CA PRO A 95 9.71 22.09 -3.48
C PRO A 95 8.66 21.40 -4.34
N PHE A 96 8.19 20.19 -3.98
CA PHE A 96 7.13 19.50 -4.74
C PHE A 96 5.78 20.22 -4.64
N HIS A 97 5.44 20.76 -3.47
CA HIS A 97 4.25 21.58 -3.31
C HIS A 97 4.37 22.89 -4.08
N VAL A 98 5.52 23.57 -4.04
CA VAL A 98 5.79 24.78 -4.82
C VAL A 98 5.70 24.51 -6.32
N VAL A 99 6.41 23.50 -6.83
CA VAL A 99 6.41 23.12 -8.26
C VAL A 99 5.02 22.69 -8.72
N SER A 100 4.32 21.87 -7.93
CA SER A 100 2.97 21.41 -8.31
C SER A 100 1.93 22.54 -8.26
N SER A 101 2.09 23.51 -7.37
CA SER A 101 1.21 24.69 -7.28
C SER A 101 1.50 25.69 -8.40
N ALA A 102 2.78 25.99 -8.67
CA ALA A 102 3.21 26.86 -9.76
C ALA A 102 2.73 26.32 -11.13
N ASN A 103 2.79 25.00 -11.31
CA ASN A 103 2.32 24.35 -12.53
C ASN A 103 0.83 23.95 -12.49
N ARG A 104 0.08 24.34 -11.44
CA ARG A 104 -1.35 24.04 -11.27
C ARG A 104 -1.71 22.56 -11.48
N TRP A 105 -0.85 21.65 -11.01
CA TRP A 105 -1.10 20.22 -11.13
C TRP A 105 -2.32 19.81 -10.31
N ASN A 106 -3.22 19.04 -10.91
CA ASN A 106 -4.29 18.37 -10.18
C ASN A 106 -3.77 17.09 -9.49
N ASN A 107 -4.57 16.52 -8.57
CA ASN A 107 -4.17 15.35 -7.77
C ASN A 107 -3.72 14.15 -8.62
N ARG A 108 -4.30 13.97 -9.81
CA ARG A 108 -3.93 12.89 -10.72
C ARG A 108 -2.51 13.09 -11.29
N VAL A 109 -2.17 14.32 -11.68
CA VAL A 109 -0.84 14.68 -12.18
C VAL A 109 0.19 14.61 -11.05
N LYS A 110 -0.15 15.13 -9.85
CA LYS A 110 0.70 15.02 -8.66
C LYS A 110 1.05 13.56 -8.34
N ALA A 111 0.05 12.69 -8.27
CA ALA A 111 0.25 11.26 -8.03
C ALA A 111 1.08 10.60 -9.14
N SER A 112 0.82 10.92 -10.41
CA SER A 112 1.56 10.37 -11.54
C SER A 112 3.04 10.77 -11.53
N GLN A 113 3.33 12.03 -11.19
CA GLN A 113 4.70 12.55 -11.14
C GLN A 113 5.49 12.02 -9.94
N LEU A 114 4.83 11.82 -8.81
CA LEU A 114 5.40 11.14 -7.66
C LEU A 114 5.73 9.69 -8.02
N VAL A 115 4.79 8.96 -8.63
CA VAL A 115 5.00 7.57 -9.08
C VAL A 115 6.13 7.48 -10.11
N ALA A 116 6.19 8.40 -11.08
CA ALA A 116 7.26 8.44 -12.07
C ALA A 116 8.64 8.67 -11.43
N SER A 117 8.71 9.52 -10.42
CA SER A 117 9.93 9.80 -9.66
C SER A 117 10.39 8.58 -8.87
N LEU A 118 9.45 7.89 -8.21
CA LEU A 118 9.72 6.66 -7.46
C LEU A 118 10.08 5.47 -8.37
N ARG A 119 9.55 5.41 -9.60
CA ARG A 119 9.89 4.36 -10.57
C ARG A 119 11.36 4.37 -10.98
N GLY A 120 12.00 5.54 -11.02
CA GLY A 120 13.43 5.66 -11.36
C GLY A 120 14.38 5.18 -10.26
N ILE A 121 13.88 4.94 -9.05
CA ILE A 121 14.63 4.49 -7.88
C ILE A 121 14.11 3.14 -7.36
N ARG A 122 13.27 2.44 -8.12
CA ARG A 122 12.59 1.20 -7.71
C ARG A 122 13.54 0.15 -7.14
N ASP A 123 14.74 0.04 -7.71
CA ASP A 123 15.75 -0.96 -7.34
C ASP A 123 16.62 -0.51 -6.15
N LYS A 124 16.46 0.73 -5.68
CA LYS A 124 17.16 1.35 -4.55
C LYS A 124 16.22 1.65 -3.37
N LEU A 125 14.95 1.23 -3.46
CA LEU A 125 13.93 1.38 -2.41
C LEU A 125 14.15 0.38 -1.26
N THR A 126 15.35 0.31 -0.70
CA THR A 126 15.67 -0.58 0.43
C THR A 126 15.41 0.07 1.78
N ASP A 127 15.54 1.39 1.87
CA ASP A 127 15.35 2.16 3.11
C ASP A 127 14.91 3.62 2.80
N ILE A 128 14.26 4.24 3.79
CA ILE A 128 13.68 5.59 3.69
C ILE A 128 14.75 6.63 3.33
N ARG A 129 15.96 6.51 3.89
CA ARG A 129 17.06 7.47 3.63
C ARG A 129 17.48 7.46 2.16
N THR A 130 17.45 6.29 1.52
CA THR A 130 17.74 6.19 0.08
C THR A 130 16.66 6.84 -0.80
N ILE A 131 15.39 6.83 -0.35
CA ILE A 131 14.29 7.54 -1.01
C ILE A 131 14.44 9.04 -0.85
N GLU A 132 14.68 9.49 0.38
CA GLU A 132 14.90 10.90 0.73
C GLU A 132 16.02 11.50 -0.11
N ASN A 133 17.19 10.86 -0.14
CA ASN A 133 18.34 11.34 -0.92
C ASN A 133 18.04 11.43 -2.42
N ALA A 134 17.22 10.53 -2.96
CA ALA A 134 16.89 10.53 -4.37
C ALA A 134 15.80 11.56 -4.74
N LEU A 135 14.86 11.82 -3.82
CA LEU A 135 13.90 12.91 -3.96
C LEU A 135 14.60 14.26 -3.81
N GLU A 136 15.49 14.40 -2.82
CA GLU A 136 16.32 15.58 -2.62
C GLU A 136 17.23 15.84 -3.84
N ALA A 137 17.83 14.80 -4.43
CA ALA A 137 18.61 14.95 -5.65
C ALA A 137 17.77 15.37 -6.88
N ARG A 138 16.48 15.02 -6.93
CA ARG A 138 15.60 15.36 -8.09
C ARG A 138 14.83 16.66 -7.90
N PHE A 139 14.45 16.98 -6.68
CA PHE A 139 13.51 18.05 -6.33
C PHE A 139 14.00 18.94 -5.20
N GLY A 140 15.09 18.58 -4.53
CA GLY A 140 15.65 19.34 -3.43
C GLY A 140 16.34 20.62 -3.88
N ASP A 141 16.63 21.46 -2.89
CA ASP A 141 16.99 22.87 -3.09
C ASP A 141 18.35 23.04 -3.80
N SER A 142 19.20 22.01 -3.84
CA SER A 142 20.50 22.01 -4.54
C SER A 142 20.43 22.53 -5.98
N HIS A 143 19.39 22.14 -6.73
CA HIS A 143 19.18 22.61 -8.11
C HIS A 143 18.49 23.98 -8.18
N LEU A 144 17.68 24.31 -7.18
CA LEU A 144 16.99 25.59 -7.08
C LEU A 144 17.97 26.72 -6.74
N THR A 145 18.98 26.46 -5.91
CA THR A 145 20.05 27.41 -5.61
C THR A 145 20.85 27.77 -6.86
N GLN A 146 21.11 26.84 -7.79
CA GLN A 146 21.76 27.17 -9.06
C GLN A 146 20.87 27.98 -10.00
N PHE A 147 19.56 27.70 -10.00
CA PHE A 147 18.57 28.46 -10.75
C PHE A 147 18.49 29.91 -10.26
N TYR A 148 18.25 30.14 -8.96
CA TYR A 148 18.23 31.47 -8.35
C TYR A 148 19.57 32.20 -8.51
N ARG A 149 20.70 31.49 -8.37
CA ARG A 149 22.04 32.08 -8.61
C ARG A 149 22.21 32.59 -10.04
N THR A 150 21.56 31.95 -11.01
CA THR A 150 21.61 32.38 -12.42
C THR A 150 20.66 33.56 -12.65
N GLU A 151 19.44 33.49 -12.11
CA GLU A 151 18.42 34.54 -12.23
C GLU A 151 18.89 35.86 -11.59
N LEU A 152 19.41 35.80 -10.36
CA LEU A 152 19.99 36.94 -9.64
C LEU A 152 21.21 37.54 -10.36
N LYS A 153 22.07 36.72 -10.99
CA LYS A 153 23.19 37.23 -11.81
C LYS A 153 22.74 38.01 -13.04
N THR A 154 21.57 37.68 -13.58
CA THR A 154 21.01 38.36 -14.75
C THR A 154 20.11 39.54 -14.38
N ARG A 155 19.80 39.73 -13.09
CA ARG A 155 18.98 40.84 -12.61
C ARG A 155 19.69 42.17 -12.82
N ARG A 156 18.92 43.14 -13.31
CA ARG A 156 19.32 44.54 -13.50
C ARG A 156 18.20 45.47 -13.07
N GLN A 157 18.52 46.55 -12.36
CA GLN A 157 17.56 47.56 -11.91
C GLN A 157 16.77 48.13 -13.09
N LYS A 158 15.44 48.10 -13.00
CA LYS A 158 14.55 48.62 -14.04
C LYS A 158 14.52 50.16 -14.01
N PRO A 159 14.24 50.84 -15.15
CA PRO A 159 14.05 52.29 -15.14
C PRO A 159 12.92 52.68 -14.17
N GLY A 160 13.21 53.53 -13.18
CA GLY A 160 12.24 54.00 -12.18
C GLY A 160 12.02 53.07 -10.98
N GLU A 161 12.72 51.94 -10.91
CA GLU A 161 12.69 51.05 -9.75
C GLU A 161 13.57 51.61 -8.61
N SER A 162 13.00 51.71 -7.41
CA SER A 162 13.76 52.16 -6.25
C SER A 162 14.69 51.05 -5.73
N PHE A 163 15.76 51.45 -5.06
CA PHE A 163 16.73 50.52 -4.47
C PHE A 163 16.08 49.62 -3.41
N GLN A 164 15.05 50.09 -2.71
CA GLN A 164 14.31 49.30 -1.73
C GLN A 164 13.53 48.16 -2.39
N ILE A 165 12.90 48.41 -3.54
CA ILE A 165 12.18 47.38 -4.30
C ILE A 165 13.17 46.36 -4.88
N LEU A 166 14.29 46.84 -5.44
CA LEU A 166 15.36 45.96 -5.91
C LEU A 166 15.93 45.09 -4.79
N ALA A 167 16.13 45.65 -3.59
CA ALA A 167 16.61 44.90 -2.43
C ALA A 167 15.59 43.84 -1.97
N LEU A 168 14.31 44.19 -1.92
CA LEU A 168 13.24 43.25 -1.55
C LEU A 168 13.14 42.07 -2.53
N ASP A 169 13.26 42.33 -3.83
CA ASP A 169 13.28 41.27 -4.85
C ASP A 169 14.49 40.33 -4.64
N VAL A 170 15.68 40.91 -4.39
CA VAL A 170 16.91 40.12 -4.12
C VAL A 170 16.79 39.33 -2.82
N GLU A 171 16.14 39.86 -1.78
CA GLU A 171 15.88 39.11 -0.53
C GLU A 171 14.87 37.97 -0.73
N ALA A 172 13.82 38.20 -1.52
CA ALA A 172 12.78 37.19 -1.76
C ALA A 172 13.27 36.00 -2.59
N GLU A 173 14.23 36.22 -3.48
CA GLU A 173 14.79 35.21 -4.38
C GLU A 173 16.02 34.49 -3.81
N CYS A 174 16.56 34.92 -2.66
CA CYS A 174 17.77 34.34 -2.07
C CYS A 174 17.43 33.28 -0.99
N PRO A 175 17.87 32.02 -1.15
CA PRO A 175 17.73 30.99 -0.13
C PRO A 175 18.41 31.36 1.20
N GLN A 176 17.81 30.94 2.32
CA GLN A 176 18.17 31.31 3.68
C GLN A 176 19.61 30.90 4.09
N ASP A 177 20.23 29.97 3.37
CA ASP A 177 21.58 29.41 3.52
C ASP A 177 22.68 30.22 2.81
N VAL A 178 22.34 31.20 1.98
CA VAL A 178 23.30 32.04 1.21
C VAL A 178 23.54 33.42 1.88
N ARG A 179 23.03 33.60 3.11
CA ARG A 179 22.92 34.88 3.82
C ARG A 179 24.26 35.44 4.29
N ASP A 180 24.76 36.40 3.52
CA ASP A 180 24.68 37.85 3.80
C ASP A 180 25.63 38.57 2.83
N ASN A 181 26.78 37.95 2.57
CA ASN A 181 27.79 38.45 1.63
C ASN A 181 27.32 38.36 0.16
N LEU A 182 26.63 37.27 -0.22
CA LEU A 182 26.28 37.05 -1.62
C LEU A 182 25.05 37.85 -2.05
N ALA A 183 24.10 38.08 -1.14
CA ALA A 183 22.93 38.93 -1.39
C ALA A 183 23.33 40.40 -1.58
N ALA A 184 24.25 40.91 -0.74
CA ALA A 184 24.82 42.25 -0.90
C ALA A 184 25.54 42.38 -2.26
N GLN A 185 26.35 41.38 -2.62
CA GLN A 185 27.05 41.37 -3.89
C GLN A 185 26.09 41.34 -5.10
N TYR A 186 25.04 40.52 -5.05
CA TYR A 186 24.04 40.48 -6.12
C TYR A 186 23.24 41.77 -6.25
N PHE A 187 22.87 42.40 -5.14
CA PHE A 187 22.21 43.69 -5.16
C PHE A 187 23.09 44.77 -5.82
N VAL A 188 24.36 44.85 -5.42
CA VAL A 188 25.31 45.80 -6.02
C VAL A 188 25.52 45.53 -7.51
N ASP A 189 25.67 44.26 -7.90
CA ASP A 189 25.82 43.86 -9.30
C ASP A 189 24.58 44.19 -10.13
N ALA A 190 23.38 44.24 -9.53
CA ALA A 190 22.13 44.57 -10.21
C ALA A 190 21.90 46.08 -10.40
N ILE A 191 22.63 46.96 -9.70
CA ILE A 191 22.51 48.41 -9.85
C ILE A 191 22.80 48.83 -11.30
N ARG A 192 21.92 49.65 -11.87
CA ARG A 192 22.02 50.09 -13.28
C ARG A 192 23.09 51.16 -13.51
N TYR A 193 23.26 52.07 -12.56
CA TYR A 193 24.19 53.20 -12.67
C TYR A 193 25.59 52.75 -12.25
N GLU A 194 26.54 52.77 -13.20
CA GLU A 194 27.91 52.29 -12.95
C GLU A 194 28.61 53.06 -11.83
N ASP A 195 28.47 54.38 -11.76
CA ASP A 195 29.11 55.18 -10.73
C ASP A 195 28.64 54.79 -9.32
N THR A 196 27.33 54.59 -9.16
CA THR A 196 26.72 54.12 -7.91
C THR A 196 27.14 52.70 -7.59
N GLN A 197 27.14 51.81 -8.59
CA GLN A 197 27.60 50.43 -8.44
C GLN A 197 29.06 50.36 -7.97
N HIS A 198 29.97 51.09 -8.62
CA HIS A 198 31.39 51.10 -8.26
C HIS A 198 31.63 51.72 -6.88
N ALA A 199 30.91 52.80 -6.53
CA ALA A 199 31.00 53.41 -5.20
C ALA A 199 30.56 52.42 -4.10
N THR A 200 29.46 51.70 -4.30
CA THR A 200 28.99 50.71 -3.32
C THR A 200 29.92 49.48 -3.26
N ARG A 201 30.51 49.03 -4.39
CA ARG A 201 31.50 47.93 -4.39
C ARG A 201 32.73 48.24 -3.53
N LEU A 202 33.18 49.49 -3.49
CA LEU A 202 34.36 49.90 -2.71
C LEU A 202 34.14 49.84 -1.20
N MET A 203 32.89 49.80 -0.74
CA MET A 203 32.55 49.81 0.68
C MET A 203 32.56 48.44 1.35
N ASP A 204 32.80 47.35 0.59
CA ASP A 204 32.87 45.95 1.08
C ASP A 204 31.77 45.59 2.09
N THR A 205 30.52 45.90 1.72
CA THR A 205 29.36 45.73 2.59
C THR A 205 29.07 44.25 2.78
N LYS A 206 29.09 43.79 4.03
CA LYS A 206 28.93 42.38 4.40
C LYS A 206 27.49 41.87 4.36
N ASP A 207 26.53 42.80 4.37
CA ASP A 207 25.11 42.49 4.37
C ASP A 207 24.35 43.50 3.52
N LEU A 208 23.20 43.06 3.00
CA LEU A 208 22.37 43.83 2.09
C LEU A 208 21.83 45.11 2.73
N LYS A 209 21.55 45.08 4.03
CA LYS A 209 21.03 46.25 4.76
C LYS A 209 22.07 47.36 4.84
N SER A 210 23.34 47.00 5.06
CA SER A 210 24.47 47.92 4.99
C SER A 210 24.68 48.49 3.58
N ALA A 211 24.52 47.67 2.54
CA ALA A 211 24.57 48.13 1.14
C ALA A 211 23.46 49.13 0.82
N LEU A 212 22.23 48.87 1.29
CA LEU A 212 21.07 49.73 1.07
C LEU A 212 21.13 51.02 1.88
N ALA A 213 21.70 51.00 3.09
CA ALA A 213 21.82 52.20 3.93
C ALA A 213 22.82 53.23 3.40
N TYR A 214 23.74 52.81 2.51
CA TYR A 214 24.76 53.67 1.92
C TYR A 214 24.25 54.47 0.70
N ILE A 215 23.22 53.99 0.01
CA ILE A 215 22.71 54.53 -1.26
C ILE A 215 21.37 55.24 -1.03
#